data_AF-A0A9P6GY90-F1
#
_entry.id   AF-A0A9P6GY90-F1
#
_cell.length_a   1.000
_cell.length_b   1.000
_cell.length_c   1.000
_cell.angle_alpha   90.00
_cell.angle_beta   90.00
_cell.angle_gamma   90.00
#
_symmetry.space_group_name_H-M   'P 1'
#
loop_
_entity.id
_entity.type
_entity.pdbx_description
1 polymer ?
#
loop_
_entity_poly.entity_id
_entity_poly.type
_entity_poly.pdbx_seq_one_letter_code
_entity_poly.pdbx_strand_id
1 'polypeptide(L)'
;MKTYSSCKITIGTRATRVPNPTADLTHEWVAYVKAPKDVVKCVQWKLHESFTNNTLITEFPFELREKGWGEFIIQLKIILYNDDRVTTSHFLKLHGEGDVVISESHDELVYRGIESTTKPTEEEEEEYKKIDNAINHMLRLFKEIEF
;
A
#
# COMPACT_ATOMS: atom_id res chain seq x y z
N MET A 1 29.97 1.02 2.26
CA MET A 1 28.84 1.07 3.23
C MET A 1 27.61 0.62 2.48
N LYS A 2 26.79 -0.31 3.00
CA LYS A 2 25.50 -0.65 2.37
C LYS A 2 24.51 0.46 2.73
N THR A 3 24.13 1.29 1.77
CA THR A 3 23.13 2.35 1.96
C THR A 3 21.73 1.77 1.80
N TYR A 4 20.79 2.27 2.59
CA TYR A 4 19.37 1.96 2.46
C TYR A 4 18.65 3.15 1.83
N SER A 5 17.55 2.86 1.15
CA SER A 5 16.64 3.84 0.58
C SER A 5 15.22 3.41 0.85
N SER A 6 14.29 4.33 0.71
CA SER A 6 12.89 4.05 0.86
C SER A 6 12.05 4.69 -0.24
N CYS A 7 10.87 4.14 -0.49
CA CYS A 7 9.87 4.79 -1.30
C CYS A 7 8.46 4.55 -0.75
N LYS A 8 7.60 5.56 -0.88
CA LYS A 8 6.18 5.46 -0.53
C LYS A 8 5.48 4.50 -1.50
N ILE A 9 4.68 3.59 -0.98
CA ILE A 9 3.83 2.68 -1.75
C ILE A 9 2.39 2.77 -1.26
N THR A 10 1.44 2.54 -2.17
CA THR A 10 0.03 2.36 -1.82
C THR A 10 -0.42 0.98 -2.26
N ILE A 11 -0.98 0.21 -1.35
CA ILE A 11 -1.57 -1.10 -1.65
C ILE A 11 -3.08 -0.96 -1.49
N GLY A 12 -3.83 -1.35 -2.50
CA GLY A 12 -5.26 -1.14 -2.47
C GLY A 12 -6.08 -2.09 -3.31
N THR A 13 -7.37 -2.03 -3.06
CA THR A 13 -8.41 -2.68 -3.85
C THR A 13 -9.49 -1.66 -4.20
N ARG A 14 -10.08 -1.84 -5.39
CA ARG A 14 -11.28 -1.13 -5.83
C ARG A 14 -12.29 -2.15 -6.33
N ALA A 15 -13.50 -2.15 -5.80
CA ALA A 15 -14.56 -3.07 -6.15
C ALA A 15 -15.83 -2.34 -6.61
N THR A 16 -16.53 -2.92 -7.58
CA THR A 16 -17.81 -2.44 -8.09
C THR A 16 -18.79 -3.60 -8.20
N ARG A 17 -20.07 -3.35 -7.90
CA ARG A 17 -21.13 -4.33 -8.15
C ARG A 17 -21.32 -4.52 -9.65
N VAL A 18 -21.44 -5.77 -10.08
CA VAL A 18 -21.78 -6.05 -11.48
C VAL A 18 -23.28 -5.77 -11.74
N PRO A 19 -23.68 -5.38 -12.96
CA PRO A 19 -25.09 -5.04 -13.25
C PRO A 19 -26.07 -6.20 -13.06
N ASN A 20 -25.63 -7.44 -13.34
CA ASN A 20 -26.45 -8.66 -13.23
C ASN A 20 -25.74 -9.67 -12.32
N PRO A 21 -25.84 -9.51 -10.99
CA PRO A 21 -25.15 -10.38 -10.05
C PRO A 21 -25.78 -11.78 -10.01
N THR A 22 -24.94 -12.79 -9.83
CA THR A 22 -25.34 -14.18 -9.50
C THR A 22 -24.82 -14.53 -8.11
N ALA A 23 -25.16 -15.73 -7.61
CA ALA A 23 -24.68 -16.20 -6.31
C ALA A 23 -23.14 -16.23 -6.23
N ASP A 24 -22.47 -16.64 -7.31
CA ASP A 24 -21.01 -16.79 -7.37
C ASP A 24 -20.30 -15.57 -7.99
N LEU A 25 -21.04 -14.55 -8.41
CA LEU A 25 -20.48 -13.36 -9.05
C LEU A 25 -21.30 -12.13 -8.68
N THR A 26 -20.83 -11.36 -7.70
CA THR A 26 -21.52 -10.14 -7.25
C THR A 26 -20.73 -8.87 -7.55
N HIS A 27 -19.40 -8.98 -7.61
CA HIS A 27 -18.50 -7.85 -7.83
C HIS A 27 -17.43 -8.16 -8.88
N GLU A 28 -16.96 -7.11 -9.52
CA GLU A 28 -15.64 -7.08 -10.15
C GLU A 28 -14.73 -6.19 -9.30
N TRP A 29 -13.46 -6.53 -9.24
CA TRP A 29 -12.51 -5.79 -8.41
C TRP A 29 -11.12 -5.77 -9.02
N VAL A 30 -10.36 -4.75 -8.63
CA VAL A 30 -8.98 -4.52 -9.03
C VAL A 30 -8.14 -4.39 -7.76
N ALA A 31 -7.15 -5.27 -7.60
CA ALA A 31 -6.09 -5.11 -6.61
C ALA A 31 -4.89 -4.42 -7.28
N TYR A 32 -4.22 -3.51 -6.58
CA TYR A 32 -3.12 -2.73 -7.14
C TYR A 32 -2.05 -2.39 -6.10
N VAL A 33 -0.81 -2.24 -6.58
CA VAL A 33 0.30 -1.64 -5.83
C VAL A 33 0.80 -0.43 -6.62
N LYS A 34 0.62 0.77 -6.08
CA LYS A 34 1.25 1.98 -6.60
C LYS A 34 2.65 2.06 -6.01
N ALA A 35 3.66 1.85 -6.83
CA ALA A 35 5.07 1.92 -6.44
C ALA A 35 5.94 2.40 -7.63
N PRO A 36 7.15 2.92 -7.38
CA PRO A 36 8.07 3.31 -8.45
C PRO A 36 8.48 2.10 -9.29
N LYS A 37 8.27 2.20 -10.62
CA LYS A 37 8.56 1.14 -11.59
C LYS A 37 10.05 0.80 -11.75
N ASP A 38 10.92 1.68 -11.29
CA ASP A 38 12.38 1.55 -11.29
C ASP A 38 12.89 0.81 -10.04
N VAL A 39 12.07 0.73 -8.99
CA VAL A 39 12.37 0.01 -7.75
C VAL A 39 11.75 -1.39 -7.77
N VAL A 40 10.46 -1.47 -8.11
CA VAL A 40 9.69 -2.73 -8.12
C VAL A 40 9.76 -3.37 -9.50
N LYS A 41 10.15 -4.64 -9.56
CA LYS A 41 10.21 -5.44 -10.79
C LYS A 41 8.86 -6.07 -11.11
N CYS A 42 8.25 -6.74 -10.14
CA CYS A 42 6.92 -7.32 -10.27
C CYS A 42 6.28 -7.59 -8.92
N VAL A 43 4.97 -7.83 -8.92
CA VAL A 43 4.20 -8.21 -7.73
C VAL A 43 3.60 -9.59 -7.96
N GLN A 44 3.89 -10.52 -7.06
CA GLN A 44 3.20 -11.79 -6.96
C GLN A 44 2.01 -11.65 -6.02
N TRP A 45 0.84 -12.05 -6.49
CA TRP A 45 -0.41 -12.08 -5.76
C TRP A 45 -0.76 -13.51 -5.44
N LYS A 46 -1.19 -13.78 -4.20
CA LYS A 46 -1.80 -15.04 -3.83
C LYS A 46 -3.22 -14.78 -3.31
N LEU A 47 -4.19 -15.24 -4.08
CA LEU A 47 -5.62 -15.16 -3.83
C LEU A 47 -6.10 -16.32 -2.94
N HIS A 48 -7.38 -16.31 -2.61
CA HIS A 48 -8.04 -17.42 -1.95
C HIS A 48 -7.95 -18.71 -2.78
N GLU A 49 -7.94 -19.87 -2.12
CA GLU A 49 -7.74 -21.18 -2.75
C GLU A 49 -8.87 -21.60 -3.70
N SER A 50 -10.03 -20.94 -3.63
CA SER A 50 -11.15 -21.17 -4.53
C SER A 50 -10.90 -20.69 -5.97
N PHE A 51 -9.90 -19.85 -6.21
CA PHE A 51 -9.53 -19.40 -7.55
C PHE A 51 -8.71 -20.49 -8.26
N THR A 52 -9.08 -20.85 -9.49
CA THR A 52 -8.37 -21.85 -10.29
C THR A 52 -6.89 -21.50 -10.45
N ASN A 53 -6.59 -20.21 -10.69
CA ASN A 53 -5.24 -19.69 -10.62
C ASN A 53 -5.12 -18.74 -9.43
N ASN A 54 -4.83 -19.30 -8.26
CA ASN A 54 -4.73 -18.50 -7.04
C ASN A 54 -3.39 -17.76 -6.90
N THR A 55 -2.43 -17.94 -7.82
CA THR A 55 -1.13 -17.27 -7.76
C THR A 55 -0.81 -16.63 -9.09
N LEU A 56 -0.77 -15.29 -9.13
CA LEU A 56 -0.51 -14.52 -10.33
C LEU A 56 0.68 -13.60 -10.12
N ILE A 57 1.35 -13.21 -11.21
CA ILE A 57 2.43 -12.21 -11.19
C ILE A 57 2.07 -11.11 -12.18
N THR A 58 2.21 -9.86 -11.77
CA THR A 58 1.95 -8.69 -12.62
C THR A 58 3.17 -7.76 -12.61
N GLU A 59 3.49 -7.20 -13.76
CA GLU A 59 4.45 -6.11 -13.91
C GLU A 59 3.72 -4.75 -13.90
N PHE A 60 4.46 -3.64 -14.00
CA PHE A 60 3.89 -2.28 -13.99
C PHE A 60 2.77 -2.16 -15.05
N PRO A 61 1.53 -1.74 -14.69
CA PRO A 61 1.13 -0.94 -13.52
C PRO A 61 0.79 -1.70 -12.21
N PHE A 62 1.25 -2.94 -12.05
CA PHE A 62 1.06 -3.79 -10.86
C PHE A 62 -0.40 -3.89 -10.44
N GLU A 63 -1.28 -4.22 -11.40
CA GLU A 63 -2.71 -4.42 -11.17
C GLU A 63 -3.14 -5.84 -11.48
N LEU A 64 -4.01 -6.40 -10.64
CA LEU A 64 -4.70 -7.67 -10.85
C LEU A 64 -6.21 -7.40 -10.88
N ARG A 65 -6.89 -7.90 -11.91
CA ARG A 65 -8.35 -7.77 -12.07
C ARG A 65 -9.00 -9.13 -11.97
N GLU A 66 -10.00 -9.23 -11.13
CA GLU A 66 -10.73 -10.47 -10.89
C GLU A 66 -12.19 -10.18 -10.55
N LYS A 67 -12.96 -11.25 -10.44
CA LYS A 67 -14.38 -11.18 -10.08
C LYS A 67 -14.72 -12.17 -8.98
N GLY A 68 -15.76 -11.88 -8.21
CA GLY A 68 -16.21 -12.80 -7.17
C GLY A 68 -17.21 -12.18 -6.21
N TRP A 69 -17.42 -12.88 -5.10
CA TRP A 69 -18.43 -12.52 -4.10
C TRP A 69 -17.88 -12.41 -2.68
N GLY A 70 -16.71 -13.02 -2.41
CA GLY A 70 -16.11 -13.09 -1.09
C GLY A 70 -15.08 -12.00 -0.84
N GLU A 71 -15.05 -11.51 0.40
CA GLU A 71 -13.98 -10.69 0.96
C GLU A 71 -12.92 -11.59 1.59
N PHE A 72 -11.64 -11.31 1.35
CA PHE A 72 -10.54 -12.14 1.84
C PHE A 72 -9.23 -11.36 1.88
N ILE A 73 -8.22 -11.92 2.56
CA ILE A 73 -6.87 -11.37 2.58
C ILE A 73 -6.12 -11.82 1.32
N ILE A 74 -5.74 -10.87 0.47
CA ILE A 74 -4.81 -11.07 -0.63
C ILE A 74 -3.40 -11.01 -0.06
N GLN A 75 -2.59 -12.04 -0.30
CA GLN A 75 -1.17 -12.06 0.06
C GLN A 75 -0.36 -11.50 -1.10
N LEU A 76 0.56 -10.58 -0.82
CA LEU A 76 1.41 -9.92 -1.80
C LEU A 76 2.88 -10.24 -1.53
N LYS A 77 3.64 -10.46 -2.59
CA LYS A 77 5.10 -10.48 -2.56
C LYS A 77 5.61 -9.55 -3.63
N ILE A 78 6.12 -8.41 -3.20
CA ILE A 78 6.75 -7.38 -4.03
C ILE A 78 8.19 -7.82 -4.27
N ILE A 79 8.57 -7.95 -5.54
CA ILE A 79 9.90 -8.40 -5.98
C ILE A 79 10.60 -7.19 -6.59
N LEU A 80 11.79 -6.89 -6.09
CA LEU A 80 12.60 -5.74 -6.55
C LEU A 80 13.58 -6.16 -7.64
N TYR A 81 14.18 -5.19 -8.34
CA TYR A 81 15.19 -5.47 -9.37
C TYR A 81 16.49 -6.07 -8.82
N ASN A 82 16.77 -5.86 -7.54
CA ASN A 82 17.90 -6.46 -6.84
C ASN A 82 17.59 -7.86 -6.26
N ASP A 83 16.45 -8.45 -6.67
CA ASP A 83 15.90 -9.73 -6.20
C ASP A 83 15.49 -9.80 -4.71
N ASP A 84 15.53 -8.68 -3.98
CA ASP A 84 14.92 -8.59 -2.65
C ASP A 84 13.39 -8.77 -2.75
N ARG A 85 12.81 -9.34 -1.70
CA ARG A 85 11.38 -9.70 -1.64
C ARG A 85 10.76 -9.17 -0.38
N VAL A 86 9.71 -8.39 -0.53
CA VAL A 86 8.91 -7.86 0.58
C VAL A 86 7.54 -8.51 0.53
N THR A 87 7.15 -9.15 1.63
CA THR A 87 5.86 -9.84 1.75
C THR A 87 4.95 -8.98 2.62
N THR A 88 3.72 -8.79 2.16
CA THR A 88 2.67 -8.03 2.86
C THR A 88 1.31 -8.61 2.46
N SER A 89 0.22 -8.05 2.99
CA SER A 89 -1.12 -8.50 2.66
C SER A 89 -2.12 -7.36 2.71
N HIS A 90 -3.19 -7.49 1.94
CA HIS A 90 -4.26 -6.50 1.89
C HIS A 90 -5.62 -7.17 1.93
N PHE A 91 -6.55 -6.66 2.74
CA PHE A 91 -7.91 -7.19 2.83
C PHE A 91 -8.76 -6.63 1.68
N LEU A 92 -9.24 -7.51 0.81
CA LEU A 92 -10.20 -7.17 -0.24
C LEU A 92 -11.56 -6.88 0.39
N LYS A 93 -12.03 -5.64 0.27
CA LYS A 93 -13.35 -5.21 0.72
C LYS A 93 -14.26 -5.00 -0.50
N LEU A 94 -15.42 -5.66 -0.50
CA LEU A 94 -16.40 -5.58 -1.58
C LEU A 94 -17.60 -4.73 -1.18
N HIS A 95 -17.95 -4.71 0.10
CA HIS A 95 -19.14 -4.03 0.61
C HIS A 95 -18.77 -2.76 1.39
N GLY A 96 -19.41 -1.65 1.06
CA GLY A 96 -19.17 -0.34 1.67
C GLY A 96 -20.22 0.68 1.21
N GLU A 97 -20.02 1.93 1.60
CA GLU A 97 -20.87 3.03 1.14
C GLU A 97 -20.46 3.45 -0.28
N GLY A 98 -21.44 3.64 -1.16
CA GLY A 98 -21.23 4.07 -2.54
C GLY A 98 -21.16 2.94 -3.57
N ASP A 99 -21.16 3.31 -4.85
CA ASP A 99 -21.14 2.38 -5.99
C ASP A 99 -19.76 1.73 -6.19
N VAL A 100 -18.71 2.40 -5.72
CA VAL A 100 -17.31 1.98 -5.82
C VAL A 100 -16.74 1.89 -4.41
N VAL A 101 -16.32 0.70 -4.00
CA VAL A 101 -15.67 0.47 -2.71
C VAL A 101 -14.17 0.52 -2.92
N ILE A 102 -13.50 1.45 -2.25
CA ILE A 102 -12.03 1.59 -2.27
C ILE A 102 -11.51 1.28 -0.86
N SER A 103 -10.51 0.40 -0.78
CA SER A 103 -9.77 0.11 0.43
C SER A 103 -8.29 0.26 0.10
N GLU A 104 -7.61 1.21 0.74
CA GLU A 104 -6.19 1.52 0.49
C GLU A 104 -5.43 1.61 1.81
N SER A 105 -4.18 1.15 1.77
CA SER A 105 -3.18 1.30 2.84
C SER A 105 -1.92 1.91 2.26
N HIS A 106 -1.36 2.90 2.96
CA HIS A 106 -0.10 3.54 2.61
C HIS A 106 1.03 2.96 3.46
N ASP A 107 2.15 2.65 2.84
CA ASP A 107 3.31 2.05 3.48
C ASP A 107 4.61 2.59 2.87
N GLU A 108 5.73 2.29 3.50
CA GLU A 108 7.06 2.67 3.06
C GLU A 108 7.93 1.44 2.81
N LEU A 109 8.31 1.24 1.54
CA LEU A 109 9.19 0.16 1.14
C LEU A 109 10.64 0.56 1.40
N VAL A 110 11.29 -0.06 2.37
CA VAL A 110 12.72 0.12 2.66
C VAL A 110 13.54 -0.97 1.93
N TYR A 111 14.53 -0.56 1.15
CA TYR A 111 15.34 -1.46 0.33
C TYR A 111 16.81 -1.01 0.26
N ARG A 112 17.69 -1.92 -0.19
CA ARG A 112 19.11 -1.60 -0.40
C ARG A 112 19.29 -0.93 -1.76
N GLY A 113 19.80 0.30 -1.76
CA GLY A 113 19.94 1.12 -2.95
C GLY A 113 20.78 2.36 -2.73
N ILE A 114 21.03 3.11 -3.81
CA ILE A 114 21.63 4.45 -3.74
C ILE A 114 20.63 5.34 -3.03
N GLU A 115 21.07 6.04 -1.97
CA GLU A 115 20.24 6.95 -1.18
C GLU A 115 19.29 7.76 -2.07
N SER A 116 17.99 7.58 -1.84
CA SER A 116 16.98 8.48 -2.37
C SER A 116 17.28 9.89 -1.86
N THR A 117 17.73 10.77 -2.75
CA THR A 117 17.92 12.20 -2.45
C THR A 117 16.58 12.94 -2.37
N THR A 118 15.53 12.30 -1.86
CA THR A 118 14.24 12.94 -1.61
C THR A 118 14.42 13.93 -0.47
N LYS A 119 14.62 15.18 -0.85
CA LYS A 119 14.47 16.32 0.06
C LYS A 119 13.00 16.41 0.45
N PRO A 120 12.68 16.73 1.71
CA PRO A 120 11.30 17.00 2.10
C PRO A 120 10.69 18.05 1.17
N THR A 121 9.42 17.88 0.83
CA THR A 121 8.67 18.95 0.15
C THR A 121 8.52 20.16 1.07
N GLU A 122 8.25 21.34 0.52
CA GLU A 122 8.02 22.54 1.33
C GLU A 122 6.88 22.33 2.35
N GLU A 123 5.84 21.60 1.96
CA GLU A 123 4.71 21.24 2.84
C GLU A 123 5.16 20.32 4.00
N GLU A 124 5.97 19.30 3.73
CA GLU A 124 6.54 18.42 4.76
C GLU A 124 7.50 19.20 5.69
N GLU A 125 8.30 20.14 5.16
CA GLU A 125 9.16 21.00 5.99
C GLU A 125 8.34 21.91 6.92
N GLU A 126 7.22 22.45 6.45
CA GLU A 126 6.30 23.25 7.26
C GLU A 126 5.64 22.41 8.37
N GLU A 127 5.25 21.17 8.06
CA GLU A 127 4.70 20.25 9.04
C GLU A 127 5.73 19.90 10.12
N TYR A 128 6.98 19.60 9.74
CA TYR A 128 8.06 19.35 10.70
C TYR A 128 8.31 20.53 11.63
N LYS A 129 8.30 21.77 11.11
CA LYS A 129 8.42 22.96 11.95
C LYS A 129 7.27 23.08 12.96
N LYS A 130 6.03 22.74 12.58
CA LYS A 130 4.89 22.74 13.50
C LYS A 130 5.05 21.69 14.60
N ILE A 131 5.51 20.50 14.23
CA ILE A 131 5.78 19.40 15.18
C ILE A 131 6.86 19.82 16.18
N ASP A 132 7.99 20.36 15.70
CA ASP A 132 9.08 20.83 16.56
C ASP A 132 8.63 21.94 17.52
N ASN A 133 7.85 22.89 17.04
CA ASN A 133 7.30 23.95 17.88
C ASN A 133 6.39 23.39 18.98
N ALA A 134 5.54 22.40 18.65
CA ALA A 134 4.65 21.75 19.62
C ALA A 134 5.45 20.94 20.66
N ILE A 135 6.46 20.18 20.24
CA ILE A 135 7.35 19.43 21.13
C ILE A 135 8.05 20.38 22.10
N ASN A 136 8.66 21.46 21.59
CA ASN A 136 9.36 22.44 22.42
C ASN A 136 8.43 23.16 23.39
N HIS A 137 7.20 23.47 22.97
CA HIS A 137 6.18 24.03 23.84
C HIS A 137 5.83 23.06 24.98
N MET A 138 5.60 21.78 24.68
CA MET A 138 5.31 20.77 25.70
C MET A 138 6.48 20.59 26.67
N LEU A 139 7.72 20.54 26.17
CA LEU A 139 8.92 20.47 27.01
C LEU A 139 9.06 21.67 27.94
N ARG A 140 8.66 22.87 27.51
CA ARG A 140 8.62 24.06 28.36
C ARG A 140 7.59 23.91 29.48
N LEU A 141 6.36 23.52 29.15
CA LEU A 141 5.31 23.30 30.14
C LEU A 141 5.73 22.27 31.20
N PHE A 142 6.37 21.16 30.79
CA PHE A 142 6.85 20.16 31.75
C PHE A 142 7.91 20.71 32.70
N LYS A 143 8.82 21.57 32.22
CA LYS A 143 9.81 22.24 33.10
C LYS A 143 9.18 23.22 34.07
N GLU A 144 8.04 23.81 33.72
CA GLU A 144 7.31 24.74 34.58
C GLU A 144 6.45 24.04 35.65
N ILE A 145 6.23 22.72 35.50
CA ILE A 145 5.49 21.88 36.46
C ILE A 145 6.40 21.30 37.57
N GLU A 146 7.74 21.35 37.42
CA GLU A 146 8.69 20.95 38.47
C GLU A 146 8.92 22.06 39.52
N PHE A 147 7.84 22.53 40.18
CA PHE A 147 7.87 23.29 41.44
C PHE A 147 6.78 22.82 42.41
#